data_AF-A0A429YY53-F1
#
_entry.id   AF-A0A429YY53-F1
#
_cell.length_a   1.000
_cell.length_b   1.000
_cell.length_c   1.000
_cell.angle_alpha   90.00
_cell.angle_beta   90.00
_cell.angle_gamma   90.00
#
_symmetry.space_group_name_H-M   'P 1'
#
loop_
_entity.id
_entity.type
_entity.pdbx_description
1 polymer ?
#
loop_
_entity_poly.entity_id
_entity_poly.type
_entity_poly.pdbx_seq_one_letter_code
_entity_poly.pdbx_strand_id
1 'polypeptide(L)' 'MSVPDHARANFATLLRAAADGNLALMECADAATGELRYVICAVGRDGTDFVFTPFGHLADGNPFDTYVPPCATLPDEPTP' A
#
# COMPACT_ATOMS: atom_id res chain seq x y z
N MET A 1 -14.57 -11.40 1.07
CA MET A 1 -14.85 -10.14 1.77
C MET A 1 -14.51 -9.00 0.81
N SER A 2 -15.40 -8.03 0.59
CA SER A 2 -15.17 -6.96 -0.40
C SER A 2 -14.26 -5.88 0.18
N VAL A 3 -13.32 -5.38 -0.63
CA VAL A 3 -12.45 -4.26 -0.25
C VAL A 3 -13.30 -3.00 -0.07
N PRO A 4 -13.18 -2.27 1.05
CA PRO A 4 -13.92 -1.03 1.29
C PRO A 4 -13.68 0.04 0.21
N ASP A 5 -14.68 0.90 -0.04
CA ASP A 5 -14.57 1.93 -1.08
C ASP A 5 -13.44 2.93 -0.84
N HIS A 6 -13.18 3.30 0.42
CA HIS A 6 -12.07 4.18 0.77
C HIS A 6 -10.71 3.55 0.42
N ALA A 7 -10.55 2.23 0.63
CA ALA A 7 -9.33 1.52 0.29
C ALA A 7 -9.13 1.46 -1.23
N ARG A 8 -10.21 1.26 -2.00
CA ARG A 8 -10.18 1.31 -3.46
C ARG A 8 -9.82 2.71 -3.99
N ALA A 9 -10.39 3.76 -3.41
CA ALA A 9 -10.09 5.14 -3.78
C ALA A 9 -8.61 5.49 -3.50
N ASN A 10 -8.10 5.11 -2.33
CA ASN A 10 -6.69 5.28 -1.97
C ASN A 10 -5.76 4.54 -2.95
N PHE A 11 -6.09 3.30 -3.29
CA PHE A 11 -5.33 2.53 -4.27
C PHE A 11 -5.32 3.18 -5.66
N ALA A 12 -6.46 3.72 -6.12
CA ALA A 12 -6.54 4.44 -7.38
C ALA A 12 -5.66 5.71 -7.37
N THR A 13 -5.61 6.43 -6.25
CA THR A 13 -4.69 7.58 -6.08
C THR A 13 -3.23 7.14 -6.13
N LEU A 14 -2.89 6.03 -5.47
CA LEU A 14 -1.54 5.46 -5.48
C LEU A 14 -1.11 5.06 -6.90
N LEU A 15 -1.99 4.45 -7.69
CA LEU A 15 -1.72 4.12 -9.11
C LEU A 15 -1.46 5.35 -9.96
N ARG A 16 -2.21 6.44 -9.75
CA ARG A 16 -1.98 7.71 -10.45
C ARG A 16 -0.64 8.32 -10.08
N ALA A 17 -0.34 8.40 -8.78
CA ALA A 17 0.95 8.88 -8.30
C ALA A 17 2.12 8.04 -8.84
N ALA A 18 1.94 6.71 -8.94
CA ALA A 18 2.93 5.82 -9.56
C ALA A 18 3.16 6.13 -11.04
N ALA A 19 2.09 6.32 -11.81
CA ALA A 19 2.17 6.66 -13.23
C ALA A 19 2.87 8.01 -13.45
N ASP A 20 2.68 8.96 -12.55
CA ASP A 20 3.28 10.28 -12.61
C ASP A 20 4.72 10.32 -12.02
N GLY A 21 5.24 9.20 -11.51
CA GLY A 21 6.56 9.13 -10.87
C GLY A 21 6.64 9.81 -9.51
N ASN A 22 5.48 10.09 -8.90
CA ASN A 22 5.32 10.83 -7.66
C ASN A 22 5.10 9.89 -6.46
N LEU A 23 5.83 8.77 -6.41
CA LEU A 23 5.85 7.90 -5.23
C LEU A 23 7.11 8.16 -4.42
N ALA A 24 6.96 8.18 -3.11
CA ALA A 24 8.05 8.23 -2.16
C ALA A 24 7.93 7.06 -1.17
N LEU A 25 9.09 6.52 -0.80
CA LEU A 25 9.23 5.61 0.33
C LEU A 25 9.87 6.39 1.47
N MET A 26 9.23 6.38 2.64
CA MET A 26 9.69 7.14 3.81
C MET A 26 9.65 6.27 5.06
N GLU A 27 10.62 6.48 5.94
CA GLU A 27 10.59 5.91 7.28
C GLU A 27 9.76 6.83 8.18
N CYS A 28 8.70 6.29 8.78
CA CYS A 28 7.80 6.99 9.69
C CYS A 28 7.73 6.25 11.02
N ALA A 29 7.70 6.98 12.13
CA ALA A 29 7.28 6.42 13.40
C ALA A 29 5.76 6.26 13.40
N ASP A 30 5.27 5.07 13.75
CA ASP A 30 3.85 4.84 14.03
C ASP A 30 3.39 5.81 15.14
N ALA A 31 2.33 6.56 14.89
CA ALA A 31 1.91 7.62 15.80
C ALA A 31 1.40 7.10 17.15
N ALA A 32 0.97 5.84 17.23
CA ALA A 32 0.45 5.22 18.44
C ALA A 32 1.56 4.48 19.21
N THR A 33 2.43 3.74 18.51
CA THR A 33 3.45 2.88 19.15
C THR A 33 4.86 3.47 19.14
N GLY A 34 5.14 4.42 18.24
CA GLY A 34 6.48 4.97 18.02
C GLY A 34 7.42 4.06 17.23
N GLU A 35 6.94 2.90 16.76
CA GLU A 35 7.76 1.97 15.98
C GLU A 35 8.08 2.54 14.59
N LEU A 36 9.33 2.37 14.15
CA LEU A 36 9.73 2.74 12.79
C LEU A 36 9.07 1.80 11.78
N ARG A 37 8.36 2.36 10.82
CA ARG A 37 7.72 1.66 9.70
C ARG A 37 8.08 2.35 8.40
N TYR A 38 8.28 1.55 7.35
CA TYR A 38 8.47 2.07 6.00
C TYR A 38 7.12 2.28 5.34
N VAL A 39 6.75 3.52 5.02
CA VAL A 39 5.47 3.87 4.41
C VAL A 39 5.61 4.28 2.96
N ILE A 40 4.66 3.81 2.15
CA ILE A 40 4.47 4.22 0.76
C ILE A 40 3.58 5.46 0.76
N CYS A 41 4.11 6.54 0.21
CA CYS A 41 3.46 7.84 0.12
C CYS A 41 3.27 8.26 -1.33
N ALA A 42 2.10 8.82 -1.65
CA ALA A 42 2.00 9.66 -2.84
C ALA A 42 2.51 11.06 -2.51
N VAL A 43 3.26 11.62 -3.45
CA VAL A 43 3.80 12.97 -3.41
C VAL A 43 2.89 13.87 -4.23
N GLY A 44 2.14 14.72 -3.54
CA GLY A 44 1.39 15.81 -4.14
C GLY A 44 2.18 17.12 -4.07
N ARG A 45 1.64 18.15 -4.72
CA ARG A 45 2.05 19.54 -4.50
C ARG A 45 0.85 20.33 -4.04
N ASP A 46 1.03 21.14 -3.01
CA ASP A 46 0.09 22.16 -2.60
C ASP A 46 0.80 23.51 -2.64
N GLY A 47 0.53 24.29 -3.69
CA GLY A 47 1.28 25.50 -4.00
C GLY A 47 2.76 25.21 -4.25
N THR A 48 3.62 25.72 -3.38
CA THR A 48 5.08 25.52 -3.42
C THR A 48 5.55 24.33 -2.58
N ASP A 49 4.66 23.75 -1.76
CA ASP A 49 5.02 22.71 -0.80
C ASP A 49 4.73 21.32 -1.36
N PHE A 50 5.55 20.36 -0.92
CA PHE A 50 5.32 18.94 -1.20
C PHE A 50 4.45 18.34 -0.10
N VAL A 51 3.38 17.67 -0.49
CA VAL A 51 2.46 16.99 0.43
C VAL A 51 2.67 15.49 0.30
N PHE A 52 3.03 14.84 1.40
CA PHE A 52 3.21 13.40 1.45
C PHE A 52 1.97 12.75 2.06
N THR A 53 1.25 11.97 1.27
CA THR A 53 0.06 11.25 1.73
C THR A 53 0.41 9.77 1.92
N PRO A 54 0.53 9.28 3.17
CA PRO A 54 0.81 7.88 3.43
C PRO A 54 -0.42 7.01 3.17
N PHE A 55 -0.27 5.96 2.35
CA PHE A 55 -1.36 5.04 2.02
C PHE A 55 -1.23 3.68 2.69
N GLY A 56 -0.01 3.28 3.03
CA GLY A 56 0.24 2.00 3.70
C GLY A 56 1.70 1.86 4.11
N HIS A 57 1.95 0.94 5.04
CA HIS A 57 3.31 0.51 5.39
C HIS A 57 3.68 -0.76 4.60
N LEU A 58 4.97 -0.95 4.35
CA LEU A 58 5.50 -2.21 3.89
C LEU A 58 5.44 -3.25 5.00
N ALA A 59 5.34 -4.51 4.61
CA ALA A 59 5.41 -5.63 5.54
C ALA A 59 6.73 -5.56 6.32
N ASP A 60 6.63 -5.78 7.63
CA ASP A 60 7.80 -5.93 8.49
C ASP A 60 8.43 -7.31 8.20
N GLY A 61 9.31 -7.36 7.20
CA GLY A 61 9.97 -8.59 6.74
C GLY A 61 9.33 -9.23 5.51
N ASN A 62 9.29 -10.56 5.47
CA ASN A 62 8.82 -11.30 4.30
C ASN A 62 7.27 -11.32 4.24
N PRO A 63 6.63 -10.70 3.23
CA PRO A 63 5.18 -10.62 3.14
C PRO A 63 4.49 -11.99 3.01
N PHE A 64 5.18 -13.00 2.48
CA PHE A 64 4.63 -14.36 2.37
C PHE A 64 4.45 -15.06 3.72
N ASP A 65 5.23 -14.65 4.74
CA ASP A 65 5.09 -15.18 6.10
C ASP A 65 4.00 -14.42 6.88
N THR A 66 3.72 -13.17 6.49
CA THR A 66 2.77 -12.29 7.18
C THR A 66 1.34 -12.40 6.65
N TYR A 67 1.17 -12.59 5.34
CA TYR A 67 -0.15 -12.53 4.70
C TYR A 67 -0.52 -13.84 4.02
N VAL A 68 -1.66 -14.41 4.43
CA VAL A 68 -2.30 -15.53 3.72
C VAL A 68 -3.31 -14.95 2.73
N PRO A 69 -3.20 -15.22 1.42
CA PRO A 69 -4.18 -14.77 0.46
C PRO A 69 -5.56 -15.36 0.81
N PRO A 70 -6.66 -14.63 0.60
CA PRO A 70 -7.98 -15.22 0.71
C PRO A 70 -8.04 -16.40 -0.28
N CYS A 71 -8.21 -17.61 0.26
CA CYS A 71 -8.07 -18.90 -0.43
C CYS A 71 -8.38 -18.81 -1.94
N ALA A 72 -7.35 -18.99 -2.76
CA ALA A 72 -7.55 -19.22 -4.19
C ALA A 72 -8.09 -20.64 -4.33
N THR A 73 -9.40 -20.81 -4.23
CA THR A 73 -10.07 -21.94 -4.90
C THR A 73 -10.01 -21.65 -6.40
N LEU A 74 -8.81 -21.71 -6.98
CA LEU A 74 -8.70 -22.12 -8.37
C LEU A 74 -9.02 -23.62 -8.35
N PRO A 75 -10.08 -24.08 -9.02
CA PRO A 75 -10.27 -25.52 -9.18
C PRO A 75 -9.00 -26.08 -9.83
N ASP A 76 -8.37 -27.06 -9.20
CA ASP A 76 -7.38 -27.90 -9.87
C ASP A 76 -8.03 -28.40 -11.16
N GLU A 77 -7.64 -27.86 -12.31
CA GLU A 77 -7.96 -28.51 -13.58
C GLU A 77 -7.21 -29.85 -13.56
N PRO A 78 -7.91 -31.00 -13.54
CA PRO A 78 -7.23 -32.28 -13.63
C PRO A 78 -6.54 -32.32 -14.99
N THR A 79 -5.21 -32.37 -14.98
CA THR A 79 -4.41 -32.57 -16.19
C THR A 79 -4.79 -33.94 -16.78
N PRO A 80 -5.05 -34.04 -18.10
CA PRO A 80 -5.52 -35.27 -18.74
C PRO A 80 -4.52 -36.44 -18.70
#